data_AF-A0A953CGR1-F1
#
_entry.id   AF-A0A953CGR1-F1
#
_cell.length_a   1.000
_cell.length_b   1.000
_cell.length_c   1.000
_cell.angle_alpha   90.00
_cell.angle_beta   90.00
_cell.angle_gamma   90.00
#
_symmetry.space_group_name_H-M   'P 1'
#
loop_
_entity.id
_entity.type
_entity.pdbx_description
1 polymer ?
#
loop_
_entity_poly.entity_id
_entity_poly.type
_entity_poly.pdbx_seq_one_letter_code
_entity_poly.pdbx_strand_id
1 'polypeptide(L)'
;MNSFVLAYAGGIVGAVLMDITETLAARAGLTSGVNVALVGRWALGLLRGQWTHADIARSPVRPGEVRMGWAFHLLVGGGGVALLYAALLEATGWTLPAHRLWGGVGFGAATSLLPWLLLLPAFG
;
A
#
# COMPACT_ATOMS: atom_id res chain seq x y z
N MET A 1 0.72 -15.85 -20.18
CA MET A 1 0.54 -14.54 -19.51
C MET A 1 1.82 -14.23 -18.73
N ASN A 2 2.30 -12.99 -18.79
CA ASN A 2 3.52 -12.55 -18.08
C ASN A 2 3.30 -12.61 -16.56
N SER A 3 4.19 -13.28 -15.82
CA SER A 3 4.14 -13.44 -14.35
C SER A 3 4.02 -12.09 -13.62
N PHE A 4 4.66 -11.04 -14.14
CA PHE A 4 4.58 -9.70 -13.59
C PHE A 4 3.20 -9.07 -13.73
N VAL A 5 2.48 -9.35 -14.81
CA VAL A 5 1.10 -8.85 -15.01
C VAL A 5 0.16 -9.48 -13.98
N LEU A 6 0.33 -10.78 -13.73
CA LEU A 6 -0.41 -11.49 -12.69
C LEU A 6 -0.08 -10.98 -11.29
N ALA A 7 1.20 -10.69 -11.00
CA ALA A 7 1.61 -10.12 -9.73
C ALA A 7 0.98 -8.73 -9.51
N TYR A 8 1.04 -7.85 -10.51
CA TYR A 8 0.43 -6.52 -10.43
C TYR A 8 -1.09 -6.61 -10.20
N ALA A 9 -1.79 -7.41 -11.00
CA ALA A 9 -3.23 -7.62 -10.85
C ALA A 9 -3.58 -8.22 -9.48
N GLY A 10 -2.80 -9.19 -9.00
CA GLY A 10 -2.95 -9.79 -7.68
C GLY A 10 -2.77 -8.77 -6.55
N GLY A 11 -1.80 -7.86 -6.67
CA GLY A 11 -1.59 -6.75 -5.75
C GLY A 11 -2.76 -5.78 -5.69
N ILE A 12 -3.34 -5.44 -6.85
CA ILE A 12 -4.56 -4.61 -6.93
C ILE A 12 -5.75 -5.31 -6.25
N VAL A 13 -5.97 -6.59 -6.54
CA VAL A 13 -7.04 -7.37 -5.90
C VAL A 13 -6.83 -7.45 -4.39
N GLY A 14 -5.59 -7.66 -3.94
CA GLY A 14 -5.24 -7.67 -2.52
C GLY A 14 -5.55 -6.35 -1.82
N ALA A 15 -5.21 -5.22 -2.45
CA ALA A 15 -5.52 -3.88 -1.94
C ALA A 15 -7.04 -3.68 -1.79
N VAL A 16 -7.84 -4.04 -2.80
CA VAL A 16 -9.30 -3.94 -2.73
C VAL A 16 -9.89 -4.83 -1.63
N LEU A 17 -9.38 -6.05 -1.47
CA LEU A 17 -9.84 -6.95 -0.40
C LEU A 17 -9.47 -6.40 0.99
N MET A 18 -8.31 -5.76 1.12
CA MET A 18 -7.91 -5.06 2.33
C MET A 18 -8.86 -3.90 2.64
N ASP A 19 -9.22 -3.06 1.65
CA ASP A 19 -10.16 -1.95 1.83
C ASP A 19 -11.55 -2.41 2.28
N ILE A 20 -12.04 -3.51 1.70
CA ILE A 20 -13.30 -4.14 2.13
C ILE A 20 -13.18 -4.59 3.59
N THR A 21 -12.08 -5.24 3.93
CA THR A 21 -11.82 -5.75 5.29
C THR A 21 -11.73 -4.60 6.30
N GLU A 22 -11.01 -3.53 5.98
CA GLU A 22 -10.90 -2.32 6.80
C GLU A 22 -12.27 -1.67 6.98
N THR A 23 -13.06 -1.56 5.91
CA THR A 23 -14.42 -1.00 5.97
C THR A 23 -15.33 -1.81 6.90
N LEU A 24 -15.22 -3.15 6.86
CA LEU A 24 -15.97 -4.02 7.76
C LEU A 24 -15.48 -3.92 9.20
N ALA A 25 -14.16 -3.87 9.43
CA ALA A 25 -13.55 -3.71 10.75
C ALA A 25 -13.91 -2.35 11.39
N ALA A 26 -13.96 -1.28 10.58
CA ALA A 26 -14.36 0.05 11.02
C ALA A 26 -15.80 0.08 11.55
N ARG A 27 -16.71 -0.74 11.00
CA ARG A 27 -18.09 -0.90 11.53
C ARG A 27 -18.11 -1.54 12.93
N ALA A 28 -17.07 -2.29 13.28
CA ALA A 28 -16.88 -2.86 14.62
C ALA A 28 -16.07 -1.93 15.55
N GLY A 29 -15.75 -0.70 15.11
CA GLY A 29 -14.97 0.28 15.89
C GLY A 29 -13.45 0.10 15.78
N LEU A 30 -12.96 -0.80 14.94
CA LEU A 30 -11.54 -1.02 14.72
C LEU A 30 -11.06 -0.16 13.53
N THR A 31 -10.42 0.95 13.82
CA THR A 31 -9.86 1.86 12.81
C THR A 31 -8.45 2.31 13.19
N SER A 32 -7.61 2.50 12.18
CA SER A 32 -6.25 3.03 12.35
C SER A 32 -6.23 4.57 12.52
N GLY A 33 -7.33 5.27 12.21
CA GLY A 33 -7.37 6.73 12.11
C GLY A 33 -6.64 7.30 10.89
N VAL A 34 -5.90 6.48 10.14
CA VAL A 34 -5.32 6.85 8.86
C VAL A 34 -6.44 6.88 7.82
N ASN A 35 -6.47 7.93 7.02
CA ASN A 35 -7.39 8.02 5.89
C ASN A 35 -6.62 8.25 4.59
N VAL A 36 -7.27 7.92 3.47
CA VAL A 36 -6.69 8.04 2.13
C VAL A 36 -6.28 9.48 1.78
N ALA A 37 -6.89 10.51 2.38
CA ALA A 37 -6.49 11.90 2.15
C ALA A 37 -5.11 12.21 2.74
N LEU A 38 -4.76 11.64 3.91
CA LEU A 38 -3.41 11.77 4.48
C LEU A 38 -2.36 11.09 3.59
N VAL A 39 -2.67 9.90 3.08
CA VAL A 39 -1.80 9.21 2.10
C VAL A 39 -1.60 10.09 0.86
N GLY A 40 -2.67 10.70 0.37
CA GLY A 40 -2.62 11.63 -0.74
C GLY A 40 -1.83 12.90 -0.46
N ARG A 41 -1.96 13.47 0.75
CA ARG A 41 -1.19 14.64 1.18
C ARG A 41 0.30 14.37 1.16
N TRP A 42 0.68 13.20 1.66
CA TRP A 42 2.06 12.72 1.65
C TRP A 42 2.54 12.49 0.22
N ALA A 43 1.78 11.79 -0.61
CA ALA A 43 2.13 11.56 -2.02
C ALA A 43 2.31 12.88 -2.80
N LEU A 44 1.44 13.87 -2.60
CA LEU A 44 1.61 15.22 -3.15
C LEU A 44 2.83 15.94 -2.57
N GLY A 45 3.18 15.67 -1.31
CA GLY A 45 4.41 16.15 -0.67
C GLY A 45 5.65 15.58 -1.34
N LEU A 46 5.68 14.26 -1.60
CA LEU A 46 6.78 13.58 -2.28
C LEU A 46 7.07 14.19 -3.65
N LEU A 47 6.02 14.47 -4.44
CA LEU A 47 6.15 15.14 -5.74
C LEU A 47 6.75 16.56 -5.65
N ARG A 48 6.77 17.15 -4.46
CA ARG A 48 7.36 18.47 -4.16
C ARG A 48 8.66 18.37 -3.37
N GLY A 49 9.21 17.16 -3.21
CA GLY A 49 10.44 16.92 -2.44
C GLY A 49 10.26 16.92 -0.92
N GLN A 50 9.01 16.91 -0.41
CA GLN A 50 8.71 16.77 1.01
C GLN A 50 8.46 15.28 1.33
N TRP A 51 9.47 14.63 1.90
CA TRP A 51 9.42 13.19 2.22
C TRP A 51 8.77 12.89 3.55
N THR A 52 8.93 13.79 4.52
CA THR A 52 8.40 13.64 5.88
C THR A 52 7.66 14.91 6.30
N HIS A 53 6.74 14.73 7.24
CA HIS A 53 5.96 15.79 7.87
C HIS A 53 6.29 15.80 9.37
N ALA A 54 6.19 16.98 10.00
CA ALA A 54 6.27 17.08 11.46
C ALA A 54 4.95 16.61 12.13
N ASP A 55 3.84 16.87 11.46
CA ASP A 55 2.50 16.34 11.75
C ASP A 55 1.70 16.48 10.43
N ILE A 56 1.39 15.36 9.79
CA ILE A 56 0.69 15.37 8.51
C ILE A 56 -0.75 15.85 8.65
N ALA A 57 -1.39 15.62 9.79
CA ALA A 57 -2.76 16.04 10.04
C ALA A 57 -2.85 17.57 10.08
N ARG A 58 -1.82 18.24 10.62
CA ARG A 58 -1.68 19.71 10.63
C ARG A 58 -1.12 20.31 9.34
N SER A 59 -0.58 19.48 8.45
CA SER A 59 -0.06 19.98 7.18
C SER A 59 -1.18 20.60 6.32
N PRO A 60 -0.89 21.58 5.45
CA PRO A 60 -1.93 22.23 4.66
C PRO A 60 -2.68 21.23 3.77
N VAL A 61 -4.02 21.29 3.80
CA VAL A 61 -4.89 20.53 2.89
C VAL A 61 -4.63 20.98 1.46
N ARG A 62 -4.46 20.02 0.55
CA ARG A 62 -4.21 20.25 -0.87
C ARG A 62 -5.37 19.74 -1.73
N PRO A 63 -5.69 20.45 -2.83
CA PRO A 63 -6.66 19.95 -3.80
C PRO A 63 -6.22 18.59 -4.38
N GLY A 64 -7.15 17.64 -4.43
CA GLY A 64 -6.91 16.32 -5.03
C GLY A 64 -6.23 15.29 -4.12
N GLU A 65 -6.02 15.57 -2.83
CA GLU A 65 -5.45 14.61 -1.87
C GLU A 65 -6.13 13.24 -1.91
N VAL A 66 -7.46 13.18 -1.84
CA VAL A 66 -8.19 11.89 -1.89
C VAL A 66 -7.91 11.12 -3.19
N ARG A 67 -7.95 11.80 -4.34
CA ARG A 67 -7.70 11.15 -5.64
C ARG A 67 -6.26 10.65 -5.74
N MET A 68 -5.29 11.46 -5.31
CA MET A 68 -3.89 11.08 -5.27
C MET A 68 -3.65 9.92 -4.30
N GLY A 69 -4.30 9.93 -3.14
CA GLY A 69 -4.20 8.87 -2.15
C GLY A 69 -4.68 7.54 -2.71
N TRP A 70 -5.83 7.51 -3.39
CA TRP A 70 -6.33 6.31 -4.07
C TRP A 70 -5.40 5.85 -5.20
N ALA A 71 -4.92 6.79 -6.02
CA ALA A 71 -3.98 6.46 -7.10
C ALA A 71 -2.68 5.87 -6.54
N PHE A 72 -2.12 6.46 -5.49
CA PHE A 72 -0.94 5.94 -4.82
C PHE A 72 -1.21 4.57 -4.20
N HIS A 73 -2.31 4.44 -3.45
CA HIS A 73 -2.67 3.21 -2.76
C HIS A 73 -2.81 2.03 -3.74
N LEU A 74 -3.54 2.21 -4.84
CA LEU A 74 -3.74 1.15 -5.83
C LEU A 74 -2.50 0.94 -6.70
N LEU A 75 -2.00 1.99 -7.36
CA LEU A 75 -0.95 1.83 -8.37
C LEU A 75 0.41 1.52 -7.77
N VAL A 76 0.75 2.16 -6.64
CA VAL A 76 2.04 1.98 -5.96
C VAL A 76 1.92 0.95 -4.86
N GLY A 77 1.03 1.15 -3.90
CA GLY A 77 0.87 0.29 -2.73
C GLY A 77 0.44 -1.14 -3.07
N GLY A 78 -0.60 -1.29 -3.89
CA GLY A 78 -1.07 -2.59 -4.37
C GLY A 78 -0.19 -3.15 -5.48
N GLY A 79 -0.22 -2.50 -6.64
CA GLY A 79 0.42 -3.02 -7.85
C GLY A 79 1.96 -2.90 -7.85
N GLY A 80 2.50 -1.72 -7.58
CA GLY A 80 3.94 -1.45 -7.64
C GLY A 80 4.76 -2.28 -6.64
N VAL A 81 4.30 -2.38 -5.39
CA VAL A 81 4.92 -3.24 -4.38
C VAL A 81 4.87 -4.71 -4.78
N ALA A 82 3.77 -5.18 -5.39
CA ALA A 82 3.68 -6.54 -5.89
C ALA A 82 4.69 -6.85 -7.00
N LEU A 83 4.97 -5.88 -7.88
CA LEU A 83 6.02 -6.00 -8.90
C LEU A 83 7.41 -6.10 -8.28
N LEU A 84 7.72 -5.25 -7.29
CA LEU A 84 9.00 -5.31 -6.57
C LEU A 84 9.19 -6.65 -5.87
N TYR A 85 8.14 -7.16 -5.25
CA TYR A 85 8.16 -8.48 -4.61
C TYR A 85 8.39 -9.61 -5.63
N ALA A 86 7.67 -9.59 -6.75
CA ALA A 86 7.86 -10.57 -7.81
C ALA A 86 9.28 -10.55 -8.39
N ALA A 87 9.83 -9.35 -8.63
CA ALA A 87 11.20 -9.18 -9.10
C ALA A 87 12.24 -9.72 -8.09
N LEU A 88 12.01 -9.50 -6.79
CA LEU A 88 12.89 -10.02 -5.73
C LEU A 88 12.87 -11.55 -5.68
N LEU A 89 11.69 -12.18 -5.77
CA LEU A 89 11.58 -13.64 -5.82
C LEU A 89 12.30 -14.22 -7.04
N GLU A 90 12.13 -13.60 -8.20
CA GLU A 90 12.82 -14.02 -9.43
C GLU A 90 14.34 -13.88 -9.32
N ALA A 91 14.84 -12.74 -8.81
CA ALA A 91 16.27 -12.49 -8.67
C ALA A 91 16.96 -13.41 -7.64
N THR A 92 16.25 -13.80 -6.58
CA THR A 92 16.78 -14.67 -5.52
C THR A 92 16.59 -16.15 -5.81
N GLY A 93 15.83 -16.50 -6.85
CA GLY A 93 15.39 -17.88 -7.11
C GLY A 93 14.47 -18.43 -6.01
N TRP A 94 13.99 -17.58 -5.10
CA TRP A 94 13.14 -17.99 -4.00
C TRP A 94 11.71 -18.20 -4.52
N THR A 95 11.17 -19.41 -4.35
CA THR A 95 9.78 -19.71 -4.68
C THR A 95 8.99 -20.03 -3.43
N LEU A 96 7.94 -19.25 -3.14
CA LEU A 96 6.95 -19.68 -2.15
C LEU A 96 6.12 -20.84 -2.71
N PRO A 97 5.65 -21.78 -1.87
CA PRO A 97 4.86 -22.91 -2.33
C PRO A 97 3.61 -22.46 -3.09
N ALA A 98 3.58 -22.67 -4.42
CA ALA A 98 2.48 -22.22 -5.28
C ALA A 98 1.16 -22.99 -5.07
N HIS A 99 1.25 -24.20 -4.48
CA HIS A 99 0.11 -25.12 -4.35
C HIS A 99 -0.86 -24.76 -3.21
N ARG A 100 -0.54 -23.76 -2.40
CA ARG A 100 -1.38 -23.25 -1.31
C ARG A 100 -1.27 -21.74 -1.34
N LEU A 101 -2.35 -21.03 -0.96
CA LEU A 101 -2.45 -19.56 -0.97
C LEU A 101 -1.35 -18.84 -0.14
N TRP A 102 -0.43 -19.58 0.49
CA TRP A 102 0.73 -19.12 1.25
C TRP A 102 1.58 -18.07 0.54
N GLY A 103 1.73 -18.16 -0.79
CA GLY A 103 2.42 -17.13 -1.57
C GLY A 103 1.80 -15.74 -1.37
N GLY A 104 0.47 -15.65 -1.56
CA GLY A 104 -0.29 -14.43 -1.37
C GLY A 104 -0.39 -13.99 0.08
N VAL A 105 -0.53 -14.95 1.02
CA VAL A 105 -0.56 -14.64 2.46
C VAL A 105 0.78 -14.08 2.94
N GLY A 106 1.91 -14.69 2.53
CA GLY A 106 3.24 -14.22 2.87
C GLY A 106 3.52 -12.82 2.30
N PHE A 107 3.14 -12.60 1.04
CA PHE A 107 3.17 -11.27 0.43
C PHE A 107 2.34 -10.25 1.19
N GLY A 108 1.07 -10.55 1.48
CA GLY A 108 0.17 -9.66 2.21
C GLY A 108 0.68 -9.32 3.60
N ALA A 109 1.19 -10.32 4.33
CA ALA A 109 1.79 -10.11 5.65
C ALA A 109 3.05 -9.23 5.59
N ALA A 110 3.96 -9.50 4.65
CA ALA A 110 5.18 -8.72 4.49
C ALA A 110 4.90 -7.25 4.11
N THR A 111 3.97 -7.03 3.18
CA THR A 111 3.63 -5.70 2.69
C THR A 111 2.79 -4.88 3.68
N SER A 112 2.05 -5.55 4.55
CA SER A 112 1.34 -4.91 5.67
C SER A 112 2.27 -4.22 6.67
N LEU A 113 3.58 -4.50 6.64
CA LEU A 113 4.60 -3.79 7.43
C LEU A 113 4.98 -2.42 6.83
N LEU A 114 4.76 -2.19 5.52
CA LEU A 114 5.19 -0.97 4.85
C LEU A 114 4.56 0.31 5.44
N PRO A 115 3.25 0.33 5.78
CA PRO A 115 2.68 1.49 6.47
C PRO A 115 3.40 1.80 7.79
N TRP A 116 3.75 0.78 8.58
CA TRP A 116 4.40 0.96 9.89
C TRP A 116 5.85 1.42 9.79
N LEU A 117 6.57 0.95 8.77
CA LEU A 117 8.01 1.20 8.64
C LEU A 117 8.33 2.44 7.80
N LEU A 118 7.44 2.82 6.86
CA LEU A 118 7.68 3.91 5.92
C LEU A 118 6.65 5.02 6.05
N LEU A 119 5.37 4.68 5.97
CA LEU A 119 4.31 5.70 5.83
C LEU A 119 4.05 6.44 7.14
N LEU A 120 3.83 5.72 8.24
CA LEU A 120 3.56 6.30 9.56
C LEU A 120 4.73 7.14 10.08
N PRO A 121 6.01 6.71 9.99
CA PRO A 121 7.14 7.58 10.35
C PRO A 121 7.24 8.83 9.48
N ALA A 122 6.84 8.75 8.20
CA ALA A 122 6.85 9.90 7.31
C ALA A 122 5.70 10.89 7.58
N PHE A 123 4.65 10.46 8.26
CA PHE A 123 3.52 11.30 8.63
C PHE A 123 3.84 12.23 9.80
N GLY A 124 4.82 11.88 10.64
CA GLY A 124 5.19 12.65 11.83
C GLY A 124 4.29 12.35 13.02
#